data_AF-A0A537MF26-F1
#
_entry.id   AF-A0A537MF26-F1
#
_cell.length_a   1.000
_cell.length_b   1.000
_cell.length_c   1.000
_cell.angle_alpha   90.00
_cell.angle_beta   90.00
_cell.angle_gamma   90.00
#
_symmetry.space_group_name_H-M   'P 1'
#
loop_
_entity.id
_entity.type
_entity.pdbx_description
1 polymer ?
#
loop_
_entity_poly.entity_id
_entity_poly.type
_entity_poly.pdbx_seq_one_letter_code
_entity_poly.pdbx_strand_id
1 'polypeptide(L)'
;MPRACGARNDGVGPEARLQANKHRDVQVARTGGRKLFDEERRGVFLEWFAATANVSLAAEQAGINYKTAFRHRMNDADFAADWDRALEQGVARLKAKLLESKAAPRRGIDGDLDAPEMADVDPQIGLAILRESERRLAGWPKAGAAPRVATNAEVRESLAGRLRAFRARVRAERAGRSAETPPRDGEGDRREAGVEGAPNVAASRESELPPPNPGPLHHPTDGPPPRAGEDIQ
;
A
#
# COMPACT_ATOMS: atom_id res chain seq x y z
N MET A 1 -21.98 4.15 16.78
CA MET A 1 -20.78 4.28 17.63
C MET A 1 -20.09 5.58 17.28
N PRO A 2 -20.07 6.59 18.16
CA PRO A 2 -19.34 7.82 17.89
C PRO A 2 -17.84 7.50 17.77
N ARG A 3 -17.21 7.91 16.66
CA ARG A 3 -15.76 7.85 16.49
C ARG A 3 -15.14 8.75 17.55
N ALA A 4 -14.40 8.17 18.49
CA ALA A 4 -13.51 8.93 19.35
C ALA A 4 -12.49 9.61 18.42
N CYS A 5 -12.74 10.87 18.08
CA CYS A 5 -11.74 11.70 17.44
C CYS A 5 -10.58 11.76 18.44
N GLY A 6 -9.47 11.08 18.09
CA GLY A 6 -8.31 10.91 18.95
C GLY A 6 -8.07 12.16 19.76
N ALA A 7 -8.08 12.01 21.09
CA ALA A 7 -8.06 13.09 22.05
C ALA A 7 -7.04 14.15 21.58
N ARG A 8 -7.56 15.25 21.03
CA ARG A 8 -6.75 16.45 20.85
C ARG A 8 -6.30 16.77 22.27
N ASN A 9 -4.99 16.67 22.52
CA ASN A 9 -4.45 17.07 23.82
C ASN A 9 -4.83 18.54 24.00
N ASP A 10 -5.87 18.82 24.78
CA ASP A 10 -6.33 20.18 25.05
C ASP A 10 -5.28 20.95 25.86
N GLY A 11 -4.24 20.27 26.35
CA GLY A 11 -3.00 20.90 26.84
C GLY A 11 -3.19 21.72 28.11
N VAL A 12 -4.40 21.73 28.69
CA VAL A 12 -4.72 22.33 29.97
C VAL A 12 -4.46 21.27 31.03
N GLY A 13 -3.22 21.20 31.50
CA GLY A 13 -2.96 20.64 32.83
C GLY A 13 -3.60 21.51 33.91
N PRO A 14 -3.74 21.03 35.15
CA PRO A 14 -4.41 21.77 36.24
C PRO A 14 -3.76 23.13 36.53
N GLU A 15 -2.51 23.34 36.11
CA GLU A 15 -1.85 24.65 36.09
C GLU A 15 -1.58 25.11 34.64
N ALA A 16 -2.36 26.07 34.17
CA ALA A 16 -2.10 26.79 32.93
C ALA A 16 -0.82 27.62 33.07
N ARG A 17 0.27 27.23 32.38
CA ARG A 17 1.51 27.99 32.37
C ARG A 17 1.38 29.17 31.41
N LEU A 18 1.48 30.41 31.87
CA LEU A 18 1.50 31.57 30.98
C LEU A 18 2.92 31.78 30.42
N GLN A 19 3.04 31.95 29.11
CA GLN A 19 4.31 32.22 28.44
C GLN A 19 4.22 33.57 27.71
N ALA A 20 5.06 34.50 28.15
CA ALA A 20 5.29 35.77 27.48
C ALA A 20 6.55 35.67 26.62
N ASN A 21 6.50 36.17 25.38
CA ASN A 21 7.67 36.30 24.52
C ASN A 21 7.73 37.73 23.96
N LYS A 22 8.92 38.20 23.61
CA LYS A 22 9.14 39.58 23.13
C LYS A 22 8.27 39.84 21.90
N HIS A 23 7.51 40.94 21.90
CA HIS A 23 6.57 41.35 20.84
C HIS A 23 5.41 40.37 20.56
N ARG A 24 5.01 39.56 21.56
CA ARG A 24 3.90 38.62 21.42
C ARG A 24 2.98 38.69 22.64
N ASP A 25 1.68 38.70 22.39
CA ASP A 25 0.67 38.67 23.46
C ASP A 25 0.82 37.43 24.33
N VAL A 26 0.46 37.56 25.61
CA VAL A 26 0.56 36.49 26.61
C VAL A 26 -0.27 35.29 26.14
N GLN A 27 0.35 34.12 26.07
CA GLN A 27 -0.33 32.90 25.69
C GLN A 27 -0.31 31.88 26.81
N VAL A 28 -1.39 31.11 26.91
CA VAL A 28 -1.42 29.88 27.70
C VAL A 28 -0.52 28.87 26.99
N ALA A 29 0.64 28.59 27.59
CA ALA A 29 1.50 27.50 27.17
C ALA A 29 0.81 26.18 27.49
N ARG A 30 0.89 25.26 26.53
CA ARG A 30 0.44 23.88 26.74
C ARG A 30 1.35 23.24 27.77
N THR A 31 0.80 22.82 28.90
CA THR A 31 1.57 22.21 30.01
C THR A 31 1.96 20.75 29.72
N GLY A 32 1.58 20.20 28.56
CA GLY A 32 1.95 18.84 28.14
C GLY A 32 3.28 18.80 27.37
N GLY A 33 4.28 18.11 27.92
CA GLY A 33 5.48 17.70 27.17
C GLY A 33 5.11 16.85 25.94
N ARG A 34 6.02 16.75 24.96
CA ARG A 34 5.84 15.80 23.85
C ARG A 34 5.77 14.39 24.46
N LYS A 35 4.66 13.68 24.26
CA LYS A 35 4.56 12.25 24.58
C LYS A 35 5.62 11.53 23.75
N LEU A 36 6.71 11.09 24.39
CA LEU A 36 7.71 10.27 23.73
C LEU A 36 7.14 8.87 23.50
N PHE A 37 7.63 8.18 22.49
CA PHE A 37 7.34 6.76 22.32
C PHE A 37 8.25 5.99 23.29
N ASP A 38 7.79 5.93 24.53
CA ASP A 38 8.40 5.19 25.63
C ASP A 38 8.10 3.68 25.52
N GLU A 39 8.76 2.89 26.36
CA GLU A 39 8.62 1.43 26.36
C GLU A 39 7.18 0.99 26.70
N GLU A 40 6.48 1.73 27.56
CA GLU A 40 5.07 1.47 27.89
C GLU A 40 4.16 1.63 26.67
N ARG A 41 4.29 2.74 25.93
CA ARG A 41 3.52 2.95 24.69
C ARG A 41 3.92 1.99 23.59
N ARG A 42 5.19 1.60 23.54
CA ARG A 42 5.66 0.55 22.63
C ARG A 42 4.96 -0.78 22.92
N GLY A 43 4.87 -1.17 24.19
CA GLY A 43 4.13 -2.36 24.63
C GLY A 43 2.66 -2.30 24.25
N VAL A 44 1.96 -1.22 24.62
CA VAL A 44 0.54 -1.02 24.28
C VAL A 44 0.34 -1.06 22.76
N PHE A 45 1.21 -0.39 21.99
CA PHE A 45 1.14 -0.41 20.54
C PHE A 45 1.27 -1.84 19.98
N LEU A 46 2.27 -2.59 20.41
CA LEU A 46 2.53 -3.95 19.91
C LEU A 46 1.42 -4.92 20.29
N GLU A 47 0.82 -4.81 21.47
CA GLU A 47 -0.33 -5.65 21.85
C GLU A 47 -1.55 -5.40 20.96
N TRP A 48 -1.93 -4.14 20.77
CA TRP A 48 -3.05 -3.79 19.90
C TRP A 48 -2.77 -4.13 18.44
N PHE A 49 -1.51 -3.98 18.01
CA PHE A 49 -1.09 -4.32 16.66
C PHE A 49 -1.11 -5.84 16.43
N ALA A 50 -0.66 -6.63 17.41
CA ALA A 50 -0.75 -8.09 17.36
C ALA A 50 -2.20 -8.59 17.39
N ALA A 51 -3.12 -7.86 18.01
CA ALA A 51 -4.54 -8.22 18.03
C ALA A 51 -5.27 -7.93 16.71
N THR A 52 -4.89 -6.85 16.01
CA THR A 52 -5.71 -6.27 14.92
C THR A 52 -5.01 -6.13 13.58
N ALA A 53 -3.68 -6.21 13.53
CA ALA A 53 -2.84 -5.87 12.38
C ALA A 53 -3.10 -4.48 11.78
N ASN A 54 -3.73 -3.56 12.54
CA ASN A 54 -4.07 -2.22 12.09
C ASN A 54 -3.19 -1.17 12.79
N VAL A 55 -2.25 -0.59 12.03
CA VAL A 55 -1.28 0.40 12.55
C VAL A 55 -1.96 1.66 13.07
N SER A 56 -2.96 2.17 12.36
CA SER A 56 -3.63 3.42 12.74
C SER A 56 -4.40 3.25 14.05
N LEU A 57 -5.10 2.12 14.20
CA LEU A 57 -5.83 1.79 15.42
C LEU A 57 -4.87 1.56 16.59
N ALA A 58 -3.80 0.77 16.40
CA ALA A 58 -2.81 0.53 17.43
C ALA A 58 -2.11 1.82 17.89
N ALA A 59 -1.80 2.73 16.96
CA ALA A 59 -1.23 4.04 17.27
C ALA A 59 -2.19 4.93 18.07
N GLU A 60 -3.48 4.92 17.70
CA GLU A 60 -4.53 5.62 18.46
C GLU A 60 -4.61 5.12 19.90
N GLN A 61 -4.60 3.80 20.11
CA GLN A 61 -4.65 3.20 21.44
C GLN A 61 -3.39 3.47 22.28
N ALA A 62 -2.22 3.48 21.65
CA ALA A 62 -0.97 3.88 22.30
C ALA A 62 -0.85 5.42 22.48
N GLY A 63 -1.80 6.20 21.98
CA GLY A 63 -1.80 7.66 22.08
C GLY A 63 -0.65 8.33 21.31
N ILE A 64 -0.20 7.71 20.21
CA ILE A 64 0.87 8.21 19.33
C ILE A 64 0.38 8.42 17.90
N ASN A 65 1.13 9.19 17.12
CA ASN A 65 0.89 9.27 15.68
C ASN A 65 1.45 8.02 14.99
N TYR A 66 0.72 7.45 14.03
CA TYR A 66 1.17 6.29 13.25
C TYR A 66 2.53 6.53 12.57
N LYS A 67 2.82 7.77 12.14
CA LYS A 67 4.13 8.13 11.55
C LYS A 67 5.28 7.96 12.54
N THR A 68 5.02 8.21 13.83
CA THR A 68 6.01 7.98 14.88
C THR A 68 6.37 6.50 14.95
N ALA A 69 5.39 5.59 14.93
CA ALA A 69 5.64 4.15 14.95
C ALA A 69 6.51 3.70 13.76
N PHE A 70 6.23 4.18 12.54
CA PHE A 70 7.07 3.90 11.37
C PHE A 70 8.50 4.43 11.51
N ARG A 71 8.68 5.64 12.07
CA ARG A 71 10.01 6.20 12.32
C ARG A 71 10.80 5.34 13.31
N HIS A 72 10.15 4.85 14.37
CA HIS A 72 10.81 3.95 15.31
C HIS A 72 11.17 2.61 14.65
N ARG A 73 10.31 2.05 13.80
CA ARG A 73 10.62 0.83 13.03
C ARG A 73 11.86 0.98 12.15
N MET A 74 12.11 2.16 11.59
CA MET A 74 13.29 2.41 10.75
C MET A 74 14.57 2.60 11.57
N ASN A 75 14.46 3.11 12.81
CA ASN A 75 15.60 3.52 13.61
C ASN A 75 16.01 2.51 14.70
N ASP A 76 15.09 1.62 15.10
CA ASP A 76 15.26 0.63 16.17
C ASP A 76 15.02 -0.77 15.59
N ALA A 77 16.10 -1.56 15.52
CA ALA A 77 16.08 -2.92 14.98
C ALA A 77 15.32 -3.90 15.88
N ASP A 78 15.37 -3.72 17.21
CA ASP A 78 14.65 -4.58 18.15
C ASP A 78 13.15 -4.33 18.02
N PHE A 79 12.75 -3.06 17.89
CA PHE A 79 11.34 -2.72 17.64
C PHE A 79 10.86 -3.24 16.29
N ALA A 80 11.70 -3.24 15.26
CA ALA A 80 11.36 -3.84 13.97
C ALA A 80 11.12 -5.36 14.09
N ALA A 81 11.95 -6.07 14.86
CA ALA A 81 11.77 -7.50 15.10
C ALA A 81 10.46 -7.80 15.86
N ASP A 82 10.18 -7.03 16.92
CA ASP A 82 8.93 -7.18 17.68
C ASP A 82 7.70 -6.82 16.84
N TRP A 83 7.82 -5.81 15.98
CA TRP A 83 6.79 -5.43 15.02
C TRP A 83 6.45 -6.57 14.08
N ASP A 84 7.47 -7.21 13.50
CA ASP A 84 7.26 -8.30 12.54
C ASP A 84 6.62 -9.51 13.22
N ARG A 85 7.02 -9.84 14.46
CA ARG A 85 6.36 -10.87 15.29
C ARG A 85 4.90 -10.52 15.57
N ALA A 86 4.61 -9.28 15.95
CA ALA A 86 3.25 -8.81 16.19
C ALA A 86 2.40 -8.88 14.91
N LEU A 87 2.97 -8.50 13.76
CA LEU A 87 2.30 -8.56 12.47
C LEU A 87 1.92 -10.00 12.10
N GLU A 88 2.82 -10.97 12.30
CA GLU A 88 2.54 -12.38 12.04
C GLU A 88 1.34 -12.88 12.86
N GLN A 89 1.31 -12.56 14.16
CA GLN A 89 0.21 -12.91 15.04
C GLN A 89 -1.11 -12.23 14.62
N GLY A 90 -1.07 -10.94 14.28
CA GLY A 90 -2.25 -10.20 13.84
C GLY A 90 -2.84 -10.73 12.54
N VAL A 91 -1.98 -11.07 11.58
CA VAL A 91 -2.39 -11.68 10.31
C VAL A 91 -2.99 -13.07 10.53
N ALA A 92 -2.41 -13.90 11.40
CA ALA A 92 -2.96 -15.20 11.75
C ALA A 92 -4.37 -15.08 12.34
N ARG A 93 -4.58 -14.15 13.29
CA ARG A 93 -5.90 -13.85 13.88
C ARG A 93 -6.89 -13.35 12.84
N LEU A 94 -6.47 -12.45 11.94
CA LEU A 94 -7.33 -11.92 10.89
C LEU A 94 -7.77 -13.01 9.90
N LYS A 95 -6.84 -13.89 9.50
CA LYS A 95 -7.14 -15.04 8.65
C LYS A 95 -8.14 -15.99 9.30
N ALA A 96 -7.98 -16.28 10.60
CA ALA A 96 -8.93 -17.11 11.35
C ALA A 96 -10.34 -16.50 11.34
N LYS A 97 -10.48 -15.20 11.64
CA LYS A 97 -11.78 -14.49 11.57
C LYS A 97 -12.40 -14.49 10.18
N LEU A 98 -11.59 -14.37 9.12
CA LEU A 98 -12.08 -14.44 7.75
C LEU A 98 -12.56 -15.85 7.37
N LEU A 99 -11.92 -16.88 7.90
CA LEU A 99 -12.35 -18.26 7.68
C LEU A 99 -13.66 -18.55 8.41
N GLU A 100 -13.76 -18.14 9.68
CA GLU A 100 -14.98 -18.27 10.48
C GLU A 100 -16.18 -17.54 9.84
N SER A 101 -15.99 -16.30 9.39
CA SER A 101 -17.07 -15.54 8.73
C SER A 101 -17.51 -16.13 7.39
N LYS A 102 -16.62 -16.80 6.66
CA LYS A 102 -16.99 -17.59 5.45
C LYS A 102 -17.67 -18.91 5.80
N ALA A 103 -17.30 -19.52 6.93
CA ALA A 103 -17.88 -20.76 7.41
C ALA A 103 -19.23 -20.54 8.11
N ALA A 104 -19.56 -19.30 8.49
CA ALA A 104 -20.86 -18.96 9.04
C ALA A 104 -21.96 -19.46 8.08
N PRO A 105 -22.86 -20.33 8.54
CA PRO A 105 -23.86 -20.93 7.68
C PRO A 105 -24.71 -19.80 7.09
N ARG A 106 -24.86 -19.81 5.76
CA ARG A 106 -25.97 -19.08 5.15
C ARG A 106 -27.22 -19.54 5.87
N ARG A 107 -28.09 -18.62 6.29
CA ARG A 107 -29.36 -18.99 6.95
C ARG A 107 -30.01 -20.10 6.11
N GLY A 108 -30.20 -21.26 6.73
CA GLY A 108 -30.99 -22.33 6.14
C GLY A 108 -32.39 -21.78 5.95
N ILE A 109 -32.85 -21.75 4.71
CA ILE A 109 -34.26 -21.56 4.41
C ILE A 109 -34.77 -22.97 4.17
N ASP A 110 -35.28 -23.59 5.22
CA ASP A 110 -35.67 -25.02 5.17
C ASP A 110 -37.02 -25.20 4.46
N GLY A 111 -37.82 -24.14 4.35
CA GLY A 111 -39.11 -24.16 3.64
C GLY A 111 -40.23 -24.88 4.38
N ASP A 112 -39.95 -25.47 5.54
CA ASP A 112 -40.88 -26.26 6.36
C ASP A 112 -41.89 -25.43 7.18
N LEU A 113 -42.16 -24.18 6.77
CA LEU A 113 -43.24 -23.42 7.41
C LEU A 113 -44.58 -23.92 6.87
N ASP A 114 -45.54 -24.15 7.77
CA ASP A 114 -46.94 -24.40 7.39
C ASP A 114 -47.47 -23.20 6.60
N ALA A 115 -47.44 -23.32 5.27
CA ALA A 115 -47.94 -22.29 4.39
C ALA A 115 -49.47 -22.21 4.55
N PRO A 116 -50.05 -21.02 4.77
CA PRO A 116 -51.49 -20.88 4.77
C PRO A 116 -52.04 -21.30 3.41
N GLU A 117 -53.28 -21.80 3.38
CA GLU A 117 -53.98 -22.09 2.13
C GLU A 117 -53.98 -20.80 1.29
N MET A 118 -53.22 -20.79 0.19
CA MET A 118 -53.14 -19.63 -0.68
C MET A 118 -54.48 -19.52 -1.40
N ALA A 119 -55.11 -18.35 -1.35
CA ALA A 119 -56.22 -18.05 -2.25
C ALA A 119 -55.76 -18.26 -3.71
N ASP A 120 -56.69 -18.70 -4.57
CA ASP A 120 -56.41 -18.89 -5.99
C ASP A 120 -55.72 -17.64 -6.56
N VAL A 121 -54.45 -17.80 -6.94
CA VAL A 121 -53.68 -16.73 -7.58
C VAL A 121 -54.27 -16.54 -8.97
N ASP A 122 -54.49 -15.28 -9.37
CA ASP A 122 -54.89 -14.96 -10.74
C ASP A 122 -53.95 -15.68 -11.74
N PRO A 123 -54.48 -16.46 -12.70
CA PRO A 123 -53.65 -17.29 -13.57
C PRO A 123 -52.60 -16.52 -14.36
N GLN A 124 -52.85 -15.25 -14.71
CA GLN A 124 -51.88 -14.44 -15.45
C GLN A 124 -50.73 -14.00 -14.54
N ILE A 125 -51.01 -13.69 -13.28
CA ILE A 125 -49.98 -13.39 -12.27
C ILE A 125 -49.16 -14.65 -11.96
N GLY A 126 -49.81 -15.80 -11.79
CA GLY A 126 -49.15 -17.08 -11.55
C GLY A 126 -48.19 -17.46 -12.69
N LEU A 127 -48.66 -17.39 -13.94
CA LEU A 127 -47.82 -17.64 -15.13
C LEU A 127 -46.66 -16.64 -15.25
N ALA A 128 -46.85 -15.37 -14.89
CA ALA A 128 -45.79 -14.36 -14.92
C ALA A 128 -44.69 -14.67 -13.90
N ILE A 129 -45.06 -15.03 -12.67
CA ILE A 129 -44.12 -15.43 -11.61
C ILE A 129 -43.34 -16.68 -12.04
N LEU A 130 -44.03 -17.69 -12.57
CA LEU A 130 -43.41 -18.92 -13.05
C LEU A 130 -42.41 -18.63 -14.18
N ARG A 131 -42.81 -17.87 -15.21
CA ARG A 131 -41.95 -17.50 -16.34
C ARG A 131 -40.70 -16.74 -15.91
N GLU A 132 -40.82 -15.84 -14.94
CA GLU A 132 -39.66 -15.10 -14.41
C GLU A 132 -38.75 -16.01 -13.57
N SER A 133 -39.33 -16.92 -12.78
CA SER A 133 -38.56 -17.91 -12.03
C SER A 133 -37.78 -18.85 -12.94
N GLU A 134 -38.40 -19.33 -14.02
CA GLU A 134 -37.78 -20.20 -15.02
C GLU A 134 -36.65 -19.48 -15.76
N ARG A 135 -36.83 -18.22 -16.16
CA ARG A 135 -35.75 -17.41 -16.74
C ARG A 135 -34.58 -17.23 -15.80
N ARG A 136 -34.87 -17.01 -14.51
CA ARG A 136 -33.86 -16.82 -13.48
C ARG A 136 -33.10 -18.13 -13.18
N LEU A 137 -33.80 -19.27 -13.16
CA LEU A 137 -33.22 -20.62 -12.97
C LEU A 137 -32.46 -21.13 -14.20
N ALA A 138 -32.92 -20.83 -15.41
CA ALA A 138 -32.24 -21.13 -16.67
C ALA A 138 -30.85 -20.44 -16.77
N GLY A 139 -30.57 -19.54 -15.83
CA GLY A 139 -29.28 -18.87 -15.68
C GLY A 139 -29.25 -17.59 -16.51
N TRP A 140 -28.95 -16.48 -15.83
CA TRP A 140 -28.41 -15.32 -16.54
C TRP A 140 -27.05 -15.73 -17.09
N PRO A 141 -26.77 -15.65 -18.40
CA PRO A 141 -25.41 -15.79 -18.88
C PRO A 141 -24.64 -14.63 -18.27
N LYS A 142 -23.92 -14.87 -17.17
CA LYS A 142 -22.88 -13.96 -16.73
C LYS A 142 -21.82 -14.00 -17.83
N ALA A 143 -21.99 -13.13 -18.82
CA ALA A 143 -20.95 -12.75 -19.77
C ALA A 143 -19.88 -11.93 -19.03
N GLY A 144 -19.31 -12.50 -17.99
CA GLY A 144 -18.03 -12.07 -17.46
C GLY A 144 -16.99 -12.84 -18.24
N ALA A 145 -16.12 -12.14 -18.98
CA ALA A 145 -14.92 -12.77 -19.49
C ALA A 145 -14.18 -13.38 -18.30
N ALA A 146 -13.97 -14.70 -18.32
CA ALA A 146 -13.15 -15.36 -17.32
C ALA A 146 -11.81 -14.61 -17.25
N PRO A 147 -11.31 -14.22 -16.06
CA PRO A 147 -10.01 -13.56 -15.95
C PRO A 147 -8.96 -14.45 -16.63
N ARG A 148 -8.46 -14.02 -17.78
CA ARG A 148 -7.46 -14.79 -18.51
C ARG A 148 -6.13 -14.59 -17.81
N VAL A 149 -5.69 -15.61 -17.08
CA VAL A 149 -4.33 -15.67 -16.55
C VAL A 149 -3.40 -15.90 -17.75
N ALA A 150 -2.53 -14.94 -18.04
CA ALA A 150 -1.55 -15.06 -19.11
C ALA A 150 -0.58 -16.22 -18.79
N THR A 151 -0.23 -16.99 -19.81
CA THR A 151 0.77 -18.05 -19.69
C THR A 151 2.17 -17.46 -19.47
N ASN A 152 3.08 -18.24 -18.88
CA ASN A 152 4.46 -17.80 -18.66
C ASN A 152 5.19 -17.43 -19.96
N ALA A 153 4.79 -17.97 -21.11
CA ALA A 153 5.33 -17.57 -22.40
C ALA A 153 4.89 -16.15 -22.78
N GLU A 154 3.60 -15.85 -22.68
CA GLU A 154 3.02 -14.53 -22.98
C GLU A 154 3.57 -13.43 -22.05
N VAL A 155 3.76 -13.77 -20.76
CA VAL A 155 4.38 -12.86 -19.79
C VAL A 155 5.82 -12.54 -20.17
N ARG A 156 6.61 -13.56 -20.57
CA ARG A 156 8.00 -13.38 -21.01
C ARG A 156 8.10 -12.52 -22.26
N GLU A 157 7.19 -12.71 -23.22
CA GLU A 157 7.15 -11.90 -24.44
C GLU A 157 6.79 -10.44 -24.17
N SER A 158 5.75 -10.20 -23.35
CA SER A 158 5.35 -8.87 -22.92
C SER A 158 6.46 -8.13 -22.18
N LEU A 159 7.16 -8.84 -21.29
CA LEU A 159 8.31 -8.30 -20.55
C LEU A 159 9.46 -7.95 -21.51
N ALA A 160 9.80 -8.82 -22.46
CA ALA A 160 10.82 -8.56 -23.46
C ALA A 160 10.49 -7.33 -24.31
N GLY A 161 9.23 -7.14 -24.69
CA GLY A 161 8.75 -5.95 -25.39
C GLY A 161 8.94 -4.67 -24.58
N ARG A 162 8.52 -4.66 -23.32
CA ARG A 162 8.68 -3.51 -22.41
C ARG A 162 10.15 -3.17 -22.17
N LEU A 163 11.02 -4.17 -22.02
CA LEU A 163 12.46 -3.96 -21.85
C LEU A 163 13.13 -3.36 -23.09
N ARG A 164 12.69 -3.74 -24.30
CA ARG A 164 13.17 -3.11 -25.56
C ARG A 164 12.76 -1.65 -25.65
N ALA A 165 11.49 -1.35 -25.37
CA ALA A 165 11.00 0.03 -25.37
C ALA A 165 11.73 0.90 -24.33
N PHE A 166 11.96 0.35 -23.13
CA PHE A 166 12.73 1.02 -22.08
C PHE A 166 14.18 1.30 -22.52
N ARG A 167 14.86 0.30 -23.11
CA ARG A 167 16.23 0.49 -23.64
C ARG A 167 16.30 1.56 -24.73
N ALA A 168 15.32 1.62 -25.63
CA ALA A 168 15.25 2.65 -26.67
C ALA A 168 15.09 4.05 -26.06
N ARG A 169 14.20 4.21 -25.07
CA ARG A 169 13.98 5.48 -24.37
C ARG A 169 15.24 5.94 -23.62
N VAL A 170 15.89 5.04 -22.87
CA VAL A 170 17.14 5.37 -22.15
C VAL A 170 18.26 5.75 -23.11
N ARG A 171 18.35 5.12 -24.29
CA ARG A 171 19.32 5.49 -25.32
C ARG A 171 19.03 6.87 -25.90
N ALA A 172 17.77 7.19 -26.19
CA ALA A 172 17.36 8.50 -26.66
C ALA A 172 17.63 9.60 -25.61
N GLU A 173 17.31 9.36 -24.34
CA GLU A 173 17.62 10.27 -23.22
C GLU A 173 19.13 10.48 -23.05
N ARG A 174 19.95 9.44 -23.25
CA ARG A 174 21.42 9.56 -23.20
C ARG A 174 21.97 10.29 -24.42
N ALA A 175 21.46 10.02 -25.62
CA ALA A 175 21.87 10.70 -26.84
C ALA A 175 21.53 12.19 -26.81
N GLY A 176 20.35 12.57 -26.30
CA GLY A 176 19.99 13.97 -26.07
C GLY A 176 20.93 14.66 -25.07
N ARG A 177 21.28 13.97 -23.98
CA ARG A 177 22.22 14.49 -22.96
C ARG A 177 23.65 14.66 -23.49
N SER A 178 24.10 13.80 -24.41
CA SER A 178 25.39 13.94 -25.10
C SER A 178 25.40 15.04 -26.15
N ALA A 179 24.25 15.33 -26.79
CA ALA A 179 24.12 16.43 -27.74
C ALA A 179 24.07 17.82 -27.07
N GLU A 180 23.64 17.90 -25.80
CA GLU A 180 23.56 19.14 -25.03
C GLU A 180 24.90 19.54 -24.38
N THR A 181 25.97 18.75 -24.53
CA THR A 181 27.32 19.15 -24.12
C THR A 181 28.00 19.88 -25.28
N PRO A 182 28.27 21.20 -25.21
CA PRO A 182 28.96 21.92 -26.28
C PRO A 182 30.40 21.41 -26.41
N PRO A 183 30.99 21.40 -27.63
CA PRO A 183 32.40 21.13 -27.80
C PRO A 183 33.21 22.14 -26.98
N ARG A 184 34.08 21.65 -26.09
CA ARG A 184 35.18 22.48 -25.59
C ARG A 184 36.19 22.60 -26.73
N ASP A 185 36.17 23.74 -27.41
CA ASP A 185 37.24 24.13 -28.33
C ASP A 185 38.55 24.22 -27.54
N GLY A 186 39.58 23.50 -27.99
CA GLY A 186 40.89 23.55 -27.36
C GLY A 186 41.86 22.45 -27.81
N GLU A 187 42.58 22.76 -28.88
CA GLU A 187 44.00 22.45 -29.08
C GLU A 187 44.44 21.01 -29.42
N GLY A 188 44.96 20.85 -30.65
CA GLY A 188 46.32 20.34 -30.78
C GLY A 188 46.50 18.87 -31.15
N ASP A 189 46.37 18.60 -32.44
CA ASP A 189 47.07 17.55 -33.20
C ASP A 189 48.43 17.15 -32.59
N ARG A 190 48.60 15.86 -32.27
CA ARG A 190 49.88 15.18 -32.42
C ARG A 190 49.65 13.69 -32.70
N ARG A 191 49.75 13.37 -33.99
CA ARG A 191 50.11 12.05 -34.50
C ARG A 191 51.40 11.58 -33.84
N GLU A 192 51.47 10.33 -33.40
CA GLU A 192 52.63 9.46 -33.63
C GLU A 192 52.18 8.01 -33.74
N ALA A 193 52.75 7.35 -34.73
CA ALA A 193 52.47 6.00 -35.15
C ALA A 193 53.37 5.00 -34.43
N GLY A 194 52.80 3.83 -34.10
CA GLY A 194 53.46 2.53 -34.20
C GLY A 194 54.38 2.08 -33.06
N VAL A 195 53.91 1.11 -32.26
CA VAL A 195 54.69 -0.10 -31.94
C VAL A 195 53.71 -1.28 -31.82
N GLU A 196 53.83 -2.26 -32.71
CA GLU A 196 53.19 -3.58 -32.62
C GLU A 196 53.94 -4.47 -31.61
N GLY A 197 53.22 -5.33 -30.88
CA GLY A 197 53.87 -6.29 -29.97
C GLY A 197 52.94 -7.22 -29.18
N ALA A 198 52.23 -8.12 -29.89
CA ALA A 198 51.86 -9.49 -29.52
C ALA A 198 51.00 -9.81 -28.25
N PRO A 199 50.28 -10.96 -28.23
CA PRO A 199 49.10 -11.20 -27.40
C PRO A 199 49.40 -11.90 -26.06
N ASN A 200 48.77 -11.45 -24.97
CA ASN A 200 48.80 -12.15 -23.69
C ASN A 200 47.58 -13.06 -23.53
N VAL A 201 47.81 -14.37 -23.59
CA VAL A 201 46.89 -15.43 -23.20
C VAL A 201 47.31 -15.90 -21.80
N ALA A 202 46.54 -15.57 -20.76
CA ALA A 202 46.54 -16.31 -19.50
C ALA A 202 45.35 -15.92 -18.60
N ALA A 203 44.45 -16.89 -18.44
CA ALA A 203 43.84 -17.35 -17.19
C ALA A 203 43.21 -16.34 -16.20
N SER A 204 41.89 -16.47 -16.10
CA SER A 204 41.13 -16.63 -14.85
C SER A 204 41.51 -15.77 -13.65
N ARG A 205 40.69 -14.75 -13.39
CA ARG A 205 40.39 -14.28 -12.03
C ARG A 205 38.96 -13.76 -11.98
N GLU A 206 38.08 -14.58 -11.44
CA GLU A 206 36.79 -14.15 -10.91
C GLU A 206 37.05 -13.20 -9.72
N SER A 207 36.68 -11.94 -9.91
CA SER A 207 36.44 -10.86 -8.94
C SER A 207 35.67 -9.84 -9.78
N GLU A 208 34.51 -9.29 -9.47
CA GLU A 208 33.92 -8.90 -8.20
C GLU A 208 32.53 -8.33 -8.56
N LEU A 209 31.47 -8.65 -7.82
CA LEU A 209 30.28 -7.79 -7.81
C LEU A 209 29.95 -7.45 -6.35
N PRO A 210 30.01 -6.17 -5.93
CA PRO A 210 29.49 -5.80 -4.62
C PRO A 210 27.95 -5.88 -4.61
N PRO A 211 27.32 -6.24 -3.48
CA PRO A 211 25.87 -6.29 -3.39
C PRO A 211 25.26 -4.88 -3.51
N PRO A 212 24.09 -4.73 -4.17
CA PRO A 212 23.47 -3.43 -4.31
C PRO A 212 22.91 -2.94 -2.96
N ASN A 213 23.39 -1.76 -2.54
CA ASN A 213 22.90 -0.98 -1.42
C ASN A 213 21.42 -0.57 -1.62
N PRO A 214 20.47 -0.90 -0.72
CA PRO A 214 19.09 -0.45 -0.83
C PRO A 214 18.94 0.99 -0.30
N GLY A 215 19.18 1.96 -1.20
CA GLY A 215 18.78 3.36 -1.02
C GLY A 215 17.27 3.59 -1.20
N PRO A 216 16.72 4.71 -0.70
CA PRO A 216 15.35 4.80 -0.17
C PRO A 216 14.25 4.80 -1.24
N LEU A 217 13.19 4.02 -0.98
CA LEU A 217 11.97 3.94 -1.79
C LEU A 217 11.24 5.28 -1.83
N HIS A 218 11.31 5.95 -2.98
CA HIS A 218 10.39 7.02 -3.35
C HIS A 218 8.96 6.47 -3.45
N HIS A 219 8.06 7.09 -2.71
CA HIS A 219 6.62 6.88 -2.75
C HIS A 219 6.05 7.58 -4.00
N PRO A 220 5.22 6.91 -4.82
CA PRO A 220 4.47 7.63 -5.86
C PRO A 220 3.42 8.49 -5.17
N THR A 221 3.50 9.79 -5.40
CA THR A 221 2.41 10.74 -5.18
C THR A 221 1.28 10.43 -6.15
N ASP A 222 0.28 9.66 -5.73
CA ASP A 222 -1.05 9.72 -6.32
C ASP A 222 -1.79 10.89 -5.68
N GLY A 223 -2.09 11.91 -6.51
CA GLY A 223 -3.00 12.99 -6.15
C GLY A 223 -4.41 12.46 -5.87
N PRO A 224 -5.23 13.18 -5.10
CA PRO A 224 -6.59 12.72 -4.79
C PRO A 224 -7.44 12.64 -6.08
N PRO A 225 -8.35 11.64 -6.19
CA PRO A 225 -9.22 11.52 -7.35
C PRO A 225 -10.17 12.73 -7.45
N PRO A 226 -10.59 13.13 -8.68
CA PRO A 226 -11.57 14.20 -8.84
C PRO A 226 -12.91 13.83 -8.21
N ARG A 227 -13.54 14.81 -7.56
CA ARG A 227 -14.90 14.69 -7.01
C ARG A 227 -15.89 14.50 -8.16
N ALA A 228 -16.75 13.49 -8.06
CA ALA A 228 -17.89 13.34 -8.93
C ALA A 228 -18.95 14.40 -8.57
N GLY A 229 -19.39 15.19 -9.54
CA GLY A 229 -20.52 16.10 -9.43
C GLY A 229 -20.19 17.53 -9.85
N GLU A 230 -20.10 17.77 -11.17
CA GLU A 230 -20.41 19.06 -11.78
C GLU A 230 -21.07 18.78 -13.14
N ASP A 231 -22.22 19.43 -13.31
CA ASP A 231 -23.26 19.15 -14.26
C ASP A 231 -22.85 19.45 -15.71
N ILE A 232 -23.29 18.58 -16.63
CA ILE A 232 -23.40 18.93 -18.05
C ILE A 232 -24.88 18.84 -18.39
N GLN A 233 -25.43 20.02 -18.72
CA GLN A 233 -26.81 20.39 -19.07
C GLN A 233 -27.70 20.83 -17.89
#